data_AF-J3NPN3-F1
#
_entry.id   AF-J3NPN3-F1
#
_cell.length_a   1.000
_cell.length_b   1.000
_cell.length_c   1.000
_cell.angle_alpha   90.00
_cell.angle_beta   90.00
_cell.angle_gamma   90.00
#
_symmetry.space_group_name_H-M   'P 1'
#
loop_
_entity.id
_entity.type
_entity.pdbx_description
1 polymer ?
#
loop_
_entity_poly.entity_id
_entity_poly.type
_entity_poly.pdbx_seq_one_letter_code
_entity_poly.pdbx_strand_id
1 'polypeptide(L)'
;MAELAATYHNQGRYDEAKKMKVEVLALRRDVLGDKHPHTIGSIAELVATYHALGRYDEVEKISVEVLELRRDVLNNKHPHTI
;
A
#
# COMPACT_ATOMS: atom_id res chain seq x y z
N MET A 1 0.32 -10.60 -11.12
CA MET A 1 0.01 -10.55 -9.67
C MET A 1 -1.12 -9.57 -9.35
N ALA A 2 -1.05 -8.29 -9.74
CA ALA A 2 -2.12 -7.31 -9.47
C ALA A 2 -3.50 -7.74 -10.02
N GLU A 3 -3.55 -8.26 -11.25
CA GLU A 3 -4.81 -8.74 -11.84
C GLU A 3 -5.43 -9.94 -11.10
N LEU A 4 -4.59 -10.88 -10.65
CA LEU A 4 -5.04 -12.08 -9.93
C LEU A 4 -5.55 -11.72 -8.51
N ALA A 5 -4.91 -10.77 -7.84
CA ALA A 5 -5.38 -10.25 -6.56
C ALA A 5 -6.74 -9.52 -6.70
N ALA A 6 -6.95 -8.78 -7.80
CA ALA A 6 -8.23 -8.16 -8.11
C ALA A 6 -9.32 -9.21 -8.41
N THR A 7 -8.99 -10.28 -9.13
CA THR A 7 -9.91 -11.40 -9.36
C THR A 7 -10.35 -12.05 -8.05
N TYR A 8 -9.41 -12.35 -7.14
CA TYR A 8 -9.76 -12.91 -5.84
C TYR A 8 -10.62 -11.99 -4.99
N HIS A 9 -10.34 -10.68 -5.01
CA HIS A 9 -11.17 -9.69 -4.34
C HIS A 9 -12.62 -9.71 -4.85
N ASN A 10 -12.81 -9.76 -6.17
CA ASN A 10 -14.16 -9.82 -6.77
C ASN A 10 -14.89 -11.14 -6.50
N GLN A 11 -14.16 -12.20 -6.16
CA GLN A 11 -14.72 -13.49 -5.75
C GLN A 11 -14.96 -13.60 -4.24
N GLY A 12 -14.69 -12.54 -3.46
CA GLY A 12 -14.79 -12.58 -1.99
C GLY A 12 -13.65 -13.35 -1.29
N ARG A 13 -12.61 -13.74 -2.04
CA ARG A 13 -11.43 -14.47 -1.55
C ARG A 13 -10.37 -13.50 -1.02
N TYR A 14 -10.76 -12.78 0.03
CA TYR A 14 -9.98 -11.64 0.51
C TYR A 14 -8.66 -12.02 1.18
N ASP A 15 -8.55 -13.20 1.78
CA ASP A 15 -7.30 -13.67 2.40
C ASP A 15 -6.22 -13.98 1.36
N GLU A 16 -6.58 -14.62 0.24
CA GLU A 16 -5.67 -14.85 -0.88
C GLU A 16 -5.28 -13.54 -1.57
N ALA A 17 -6.24 -12.64 -1.77
CA ALA A 17 -5.97 -11.31 -2.30
C ALA A 17 -5.00 -10.53 -1.39
N LYS A 18 -5.20 -10.58 -0.07
CA LYS A 18 -4.32 -9.96 0.93
C LYS A 18 -2.90 -10.51 0.84
N LYS A 19 -2.73 -11.84 0.87
CA LYS A 19 -1.40 -12.47 0.84
C LYS A 19 -0.60 -12.02 -0.39
N MET A 20 -1.25 -12.00 -1.55
CA MET A 20 -0.61 -11.56 -2.80
C MET A 20 -0.27 -10.06 -2.79
N LYS A 21 -1.16 -9.22 -2.26
CA LYS A 21 -0.91 -7.76 -2.17
C LYS A 21 0.23 -7.42 -1.22
N VAL A 22 0.37 -8.15 -0.11
CA VAL A 22 1.51 -7.98 0.83
C VAL A 22 2.83 -8.32 0.15
N GLU A 23 2.89 -9.42 -0.60
CA GLU A 23 4.10 -9.83 -1.32
C GLU A 23 4.49 -8.81 -2.42
N VAL A 24 3.50 -8.35 -3.21
CA VAL A 24 3.72 -7.30 -4.21
C VAL A 24 4.19 -6.00 -3.58
N LEU A 25 3.63 -5.62 -2.43
CA LEU A 25 4.03 -4.42 -1.71
C LEU A 25 5.50 -4.53 -1.26
N ALA A 26 5.90 -5.66 -0.67
CA ALA A 26 7.27 -5.88 -0.24
C ALA A 26 8.28 -5.77 -1.40
N LEU A 27 7.97 -6.39 -2.55
CA LEU A 27 8.81 -6.29 -3.75
C LEU A 27 8.89 -4.85 -4.30
N ARG A 28 7.77 -4.12 -4.31
CA ARG A 28 7.76 -2.72 -4.77
C ARG A 28 8.51 -1.80 -3.82
N ARG A 29 8.46 -2.04 -2.51
CA ARG A 29 9.28 -1.32 -1.53
C ARG A 29 10.77 -1.53 -1.79
N ASP A 30 11.17 -2.77 -2.03
CA ASP A 30 12.58 -3.12 -2.29
C ASP A 30 13.11 -2.54 -3.61
N VAL A 31 12.32 -2.65 -4.69
CA VAL A 31 12.75 -2.25 -6.04
C VAL A 31 12.56 -0.76 -6.32
N LEU A 32 11.45 -0.17 -5.88
CA LEU A 32 11.05 1.19 -6.25
C LEU A 32 11.13 2.18 -5.07
N GLY A 33 11.20 1.67 -3.84
CA GLY A 33 11.12 2.48 -2.62
C GLY A 33 9.68 2.80 -2.19
N ASP A 34 9.54 3.23 -0.95
CA ASP A 34 8.25 3.50 -0.31
C ASP A 34 7.47 4.66 -0.93
N LYS A 35 8.18 5.63 -1.50
CA LYS A 35 7.61 6.88 -2.02
C LYS A 35 7.16 6.76 -3.49
N HIS A 36 7.42 5.63 -4.13
CA HIS A 36 7.09 5.44 -5.53
C HIS A 36 5.56 5.33 -5.73
N PRO A 37 4.98 5.95 -6.79
CA PRO A 37 3.54 5.90 -7.05
C PRO A 37 2.96 4.49 -7.08
N HIS A 38 3.67 3.52 -7.66
CA HIS A 38 3.24 2.11 -7.67
C HIS A 38 3.26 1.44 -6.29
N THR A 39 4.19 1.81 -5.41
CA THR A 39 4.22 1.32 -4.03
C THR A 39 3.02 1.88 -3.26
N ILE A 40 2.76 3.18 -3.38
CA ILE A 40 1.59 3.84 -2.79
C ILE A 40 0.28 3.24 -3.31
N GLY A 41 0.19 2.94 -4.61
CA GLY A 41 -0.97 2.25 -5.20
C GLY A 41 -1.21 0.87 -4.59
N SER A 42 -0.15 0.08 -4.39
CA SER A 42 -0.25 -1.22 -3.69
C SER A 42 -0.75 -1.10 -2.26
N ILE A 43 -0.33 -0.06 -1.54
CA ILE A 43 -0.80 0.19 -0.18
C ILE A 43 -2.30 0.47 -0.18
N ALA A 44 -2.78 1.31 -1.10
CA ALA A 44 -4.22 1.61 -1.22
C ALA A 44 -5.05 0.36 -1.54
N GLU A 45 -4.55 -0.50 -2.42
CA GLU A 45 -5.20 -1.78 -2.72
C GLU A 45 -5.26 -2.73 -1.51
N LEU A 46 -4.22 -2.74 -0.67
CA LEU A 46 -4.16 -3.53 0.55
C LEU A 46 -5.14 -3.01 1.62
N VAL A 47 -5.24 -1.69 1.77
CA VAL A 47 -6.22 -1.03 2.64
C VAL A 47 -7.65 -1.40 2.24
N ALA A 48 -7.98 -1.35 0.93
CA ALA A 48 -9.30 -1.75 0.45
C ALA A 48 -9.64 -3.20 0.82
N THR A 49 -8.65 -4.10 0.75
CA THR A 49 -8.84 -5.51 1.14
C THR A 49 -9.02 -5.68 2.64
N TYR A 50 -8.30 -4.92 3.47
CA TYR A 50 -8.54 -4.93 4.91
C TYR A 50 -9.90 -4.38 5.31
N HIS A 51 -10.38 -3.35 4.62
CA HIS A 51 -11.73 -2.82 4.82
C HIS A 51 -12.80 -3.87 4.49
N ALA A 52 -12.63 -4.62 3.40
CA ALA A 52 -13.53 -5.72 3.04
C ALA A 52 -13.52 -6.88 4.06
N LEU A 53 -12.40 -7.07 4.76
CA LEU A 53 -12.24 -8.05 5.86
C LEU A 53 -12.67 -7.52 7.24
N GLY A 54 -13.10 -6.25 7.35
CA GLY A 54 -13.43 -5.63 8.64
C GLY A 54 -12.23 -5.41 9.57
N ARG A 55 -10.99 -5.42 9.06
CA ARG A 55 -9.76 -5.26 9.86
C ARG A 55 -9.35 -3.79 9.93
N TYR A 56 -10.13 -2.97 10.61
CA TYR A 56 -9.93 -1.52 10.69
C TYR A 56 -8.61 -1.12 11.39
N ASP A 57 -8.17 -1.87 12.40
CA ASP A 57 -6.90 -1.59 13.10
C ASP A 57 -5.68 -1.66 12.15
N GLU A 58 -5.72 -2.55 11.15
CA GLU A 58 -4.65 -2.66 10.15
C GLU A 58 -4.69 -1.50 9.15
N VAL A 59 -5.91 -1.05 8.81
CA VAL A 59 -6.12 0.13 7.95
C VAL A 59 -5.56 1.37 8.64
N GLU A 60 -5.81 1.54 9.93
CA GLU A 60 -5.30 2.68 10.70
C GLU A 60 -3.76 2.70 10.71
N LYS A 61 -3.12 1.57 11.05
CA LYS A 61 -1.65 1.44 11.05
C LYS A 61 -1.03 1.79 9.71
N ILE A 62 -1.57 1.23 8.62
CA ILE A 62 -1.07 1.50 7.27
C ILE A 62 -1.30 2.95 6.87
N SER A 63 -2.44 3.53 7.26
CA SER A 63 -2.75 4.93 6.96
C SER A 63 -1.78 5.88 7.65
N VAL A 64 -1.39 5.58 8.90
CA VAL A 64 -0.35 6.33 9.63
C VAL A 64 1.00 6.22 8.92
N GLU A 65 1.42 5.00 8.54
CA GLU A 65 2.67 4.78 7.79
C GLU A 65 2.71 5.60 6.49
N VAL A 66 1.63 5.60 5.70
CA VAL A 66 1.53 6.40 4.46
C VAL A 66 1.60 7.90 4.72
N LEU A 67 0.99 8.38 5.82
CA LEU A 67 1.06 9.79 6.20
C LEU A 67 2.49 10.20 6.58
N GLU A 68 3.21 9.36 7.31
CA GLU A 68 4.63 9.60 7.63
C GLU A 68 5.49 9.63 6.37
N LEU A 69 5.30 8.67 5.46
CA LEU A 69 6.00 8.64 4.17
C LEU A 69 5.73 9.91 3.34
N ARG A 70 4.48 10.37 3.30
CA ARG A 70 4.11 11.63 2.63
C ARG A 70 4.75 12.85 3.30
N ARG A 71 4.77 12.90 4.63
CA ARG A 71 5.44 13.96 5.39
C ARG A 71 6.93 13.99 5.08
N ASP A 72 7.58 12.83 4.99
CA ASP A 72 9.00 12.73 4.66
C ASP A 72 9.31 13.06 3.20
N VAL A 73 8.38 12.87 2.26
CA VAL A 73 8.50 13.39 0.88
C VAL A 73 8.47 14.91 0.89
N LEU A 74 7.50 15.49 1.61
CA LEU A 74 7.28 16.93 1.65
C LEU A 74 8.41 17.66 2.40
N ASN A 75 8.89 17.10 3.51
CA ASN A 75 9.99 17.68 4.29
C ASN A 75 11.35 17.54 3.58
N ASN A 76 11.57 16.53 2.73
CA ASN A 76 12.79 16.43 1.92
C ASN A 76 12.77 17.31 0.66
N LYS A 77 11.64 17.95 0.33
CA LYS A 77 11.57 18.94 -0.75
C LYS A 77 11.79 20.36 -0.21
N HIS A 78 12.97 20.64 0.36
CA HIS A 78 13.76 21.90 0.21
C HIS A 78 14.67 22.18 1.42
N PRO A 79 16.00 22.29 1.18
CA PRO A 79 16.62 23.63 1.17
C PRO A 79 17.70 23.84 0.06
N HIS A 80 17.49 23.32 -1.16
CA HIS A 80 18.32 23.68 -2.33
C HIS A 80 17.50 24.15 -3.54
N THR A 81 16.44 24.93 -3.29
CA THR A 81 15.79 25.70 -4.35
C THR A 81 15.69 27.13 -3.85
N ILE A 82 16.85 27.80 -3.94
CA ILE A 82 16.97 29.26 -4.06
C ILE A 82 17.26 29.51 -5.52
#